data_AF-A0A0D2LKW9-F1
#
_entry.id   AF-A0A0D2LKW9-F1
#
_cell.length_a   1.000
_cell.length_b   1.000
_cell.length_c   1.000
_cell.angle_alpha   90.00
_cell.angle_beta   90.00
_cell.angle_gamma   90.00
#
_symmetry.space_group_name_H-M   'P 1'
#
loop_
_entity.id
_entity.type
_entity.pdbx_description
1 polymer ?
#
loop_
_entity_poly.entity_id
_entity_poly.type
_entity_poly.pdbx_seq_one_letter_code
_entity_poly.pdbx_strand_id
1 'polypeptide(L)'
;MAPQQQSLVTPLEHTGIGAAAGMFEVCVMQPTVAFKNALQEGRPLPRTPLALYRGLVINCCSMAPITASQFGTSRILENAIVQYTGNDITSVGRFASAAGAGSVSALIGSPTELIIIQQQKNLTPLATEVRRFFSTYSAHSIYRGLAPCIGRETLYAGGYLGLCPVLYDILRAKEYSTSSAMIVSGIVGGVFASAASHPFDTVKTRMQARAWRCEGPTLAARA
;
A
#
# COMPACT_ATOMS: atom_id res chain seq x y z
N MET A 1 9.14 -25.40 23.39
CA MET A 1 8.08 -24.99 22.45
C MET A 1 6.92 -24.44 23.25
N ALA A 2 6.73 -23.12 23.27
CA ALA A 2 5.51 -22.57 23.85
C ALA A 2 4.31 -23.11 23.04
N PRO A 3 3.23 -23.58 23.70
CA PRO A 3 2.08 -24.12 22.98
C PRO A 3 1.55 -23.04 22.03
N GLN A 4 1.46 -23.37 20.74
CA GLN A 4 0.80 -22.54 19.75
C GLN A 4 -0.65 -22.41 20.20
N GLN A 5 -0.98 -21.28 20.82
CA GLN A 5 -2.29 -20.98 21.34
C GLN A 5 -3.25 -21.01 20.14
N GLN A 6 -4.05 -22.07 20.02
CA GLN A 6 -5.02 -22.21 18.95
C GLN A 6 -5.91 -20.97 18.97
N SER A 7 -5.92 -20.25 17.87
CA SER A 7 -6.78 -19.09 17.72
C SER A 7 -8.23 -19.50 18.00
N LEU A 8 -8.85 -18.85 18.99
CA LEU A 8 -10.29 -18.96 19.28
C LEU A 8 -11.18 -18.46 18.13
N VAL A 9 -10.57 -17.79 17.15
CA VAL A 9 -11.20 -17.06 16.06
C VAL A 9 -10.95 -17.81 14.74
N THR A 10 -11.99 -17.96 13.93
CA THR A 10 -11.95 -18.62 12.63
C THR A 10 -11.14 -17.80 11.61
N PRO A 11 -10.59 -18.42 10.55
CA PRO A 11 -9.87 -17.69 9.49
C PRO A 11 -10.69 -16.57 8.84
N LEU A 12 -12.00 -16.76 8.72
CA LEU A 12 -12.92 -15.75 8.19
C LEU A 12 -13.05 -14.55 9.14
N GLU A 13 -13.17 -14.80 10.44
CA GLU A 13 -13.23 -13.73 11.43
C GLU A 13 -11.90 -12.96 11.51
N HIS A 14 -10.75 -13.64 11.42
CA HIS A 14 -9.44 -12.96 11.29
C HIS A 14 -9.37 -12.05 10.07
N THR A 15 -9.85 -12.54 8.93
CA THR A 15 -9.91 -11.76 7.69
C THR A 15 -10.84 -10.55 7.86
N GLY A 16 -12.00 -10.74 8.50
CA GLY A 16 -12.96 -9.69 8.79
C GLY A 16 -12.41 -8.61 9.72
N ILE A 17 -11.75 -9.01 10.81
CA ILE A 17 -11.09 -8.09 11.76
C ILE A 17 -9.99 -7.30 11.04
N GLY A 18 -9.15 -7.97 10.23
CA GLY A 18 -8.10 -7.31 9.46
C GLY A 18 -8.64 -6.31 8.45
N ALA A 19 -9.68 -6.68 7.70
CA ALA A 19 -10.34 -5.78 6.75
C ALA A 19 -10.97 -4.57 7.44
N ALA A 20 -11.67 -4.77 8.56
CA ALA A 20 -12.27 -3.70 9.34
C ALA A 20 -11.21 -2.74 9.91
N ALA A 21 -10.13 -3.29 10.46
CA ALA A 21 -9.01 -2.50 10.97
C ALA A 21 -8.35 -1.66 9.86
N GLY A 22 -8.11 -2.25 8.68
CA GLY A 22 -7.55 -1.53 7.53
C GLY A 22 -8.47 -0.42 7.01
N MET A 23 -9.78 -0.67 6.94
CA MET A 23 -10.74 0.38 6.55
C MET A 23 -10.81 1.52 7.58
N PHE A 24 -10.73 1.20 8.87
CA PHE A 24 -10.69 2.20 9.92
C PHE A 24 -9.41 3.05 9.82
N GLU A 25 -8.26 2.41 9.64
CA GLU A 25 -6.97 3.08 9.42
C GLU A 25 -7.03 4.04 8.22
N VAL A 26 -7.56 3.58 7.08
CA VAL A 26 -7.76 4.41 5.89
C VAL A 26 -8.68 5.60 6.17
N CYS A 27 -9.77 5.42 6.92
CA CYS A 27 -10.67 6.53 7.30
C CYS A 27 -9.96 7.61 8.13
N VAL A 28 -9.06 7.20 9.04
CA VAL A 28 -8.29 8.12 9.89
C VAL A 28 -7.18 8.81 9.09
N MET A 29 -6.52 8.09 8.19
CA MET A 29 -5.36 8.59 7.44
C MET A 29 -5.72 9.41 6.20
N GLN A 30 -6.95 9.32 5.70
CA GLN A 30 -7.37 9.95 4.45
C GLN A 30 -7.08 11.47 4.35
N PRO A 31 -7.31 12.30 5.39
CA PRO A 31 -6.98 13.72 5.34
C PRO A 31 -5.48 13.98 5.13
N THR A 32 -4.63 13.20 5.80
CA THR A 32 -3.17 13.27 5.67
C THR A 32 -2.74 12.87 4.26
N VAL A 33 -3.35 11.84 3.68
CA VAL A 33 -3.11 11.44 2.28
C VAL A 33 -3.50 12.56 1.31
N ALA A 34 -4.65 13.21 1.52
CA ALA A 34 -5.11 14.31 0.69
C ALA A 34 -4.16 15.53 0.77
N PHE A 35 -3.64 15.86 1.95
CA PHE A 35 -2.62 16.90 2.12
C PHE A 35 -1.31 16.52 1.44
N LYS A 36 -0.82 15.29 1.64
CA LYS A 36 0.40 14.77 1.00
C LYS A 36 0.31 14.88 -0.52
N ASN A 37 -0.79 14.40 -1.10
CA ASN A 37 -0.99 14.42 -2.55
C ASN A 37 -1.04 15.87 -3.07
N ALA A 38 -1.75 16.77 -2.38
CA ALA A 38 -1.80 18.18 -2.76
C ALA A 38 -0.40 18.84 -2.77
N LEU A 39 0.42 18.58 -1.75
CA LEU A 39 1.79 19.07 -1.65
C LEU A 39 2.71 18.49 -2.74
N GLN A 40 2.65 17.17 -2.98
CA GLN A 40 3.48 16.49 -3.99
C GLN A 40 3.12 16.93 -5.42
N GLU A 41 1.85 17.26 -5.66
CA GLU A 41 1.33 17.80 -6.91
C GLU A 41 1.59 19.31 -7.10
N GLY A 42 1.84 20.05 -6.03
CA GLY A 42 1.99 21.51 -6.06
C GLY A 42 0.67 22.27 -6.24
N ARG A 43 -0.46 21.69 -5.81
CA ARG A 43 -1.79 22.33 -5.86
C ARG A 43 -2.20 22.91 -4.50
N PRO A 44 -3.18 23.83 -4.45
CA PRO A 44 -3.70 24.34 -3.19
C PRO A 44 -4.23 23.22 -2.28
N LEU A 45 -3.97 23.35 -0.98
CA LEU A 45 -4.43 22.38 0.01
C LEU A 45 -5.97 22.35 0.05
N PRO A 46 -6.60 21.16 0.06
CA PRO A 46 -8.04 21.03 0.24
C PRO A 46 -8.43 21.55 1.62
N ARG A 47 -9.40 22.48 1.67
CA ARG A 47 -9.88 23.11 2.92
C ARG A 47 -11.21 22.56 3.41
N THR A 48 -11.97 21.89 2.54
CA THR A 48 -13.29 21.36 2.89
C THR A 48 -13.19 19.88 3.30
N PRO A 49 -13.94 19.43 4.33
CA PRO A 49 -13.96 18.03 4.75
C PRO A 49 -14.29 17.08 3.60
N LEU A 50 -15.24 17.47 2.74
CA LEU A 50 -15.62 16.67 1.57
C LEU A 50 -14.45 16.46 0.60
N ALA A 51 -13.61 17.47 0.40
CA ALA A 51 -12.43 17.35 -0.47
C ALA A 51 -11.33 16.49 0.15
N LEU A 52 -11.16 16.55 1.48
CA LEU A 52 -10.21 15.70 2.22
C LEU A 52 -10.57 14.22 2.13
N TYR A 53 -11.86 13.90 2.13
CA TYR A 53 -12.35 12.52 2.05
C TYR A 53 -12.64 12.03 0.62
N ARG A 54 -12.34 12.81 -0.42
CA ARG A 54 -12.38 12.30 -1.80
C ARG A 54 -11.34 11.19 -1.97
N GLY A 55 -11.73 10.13 -2.69
CA GLY A 55 -10.92 8.92 -2.84
C GLY A 55 -11.13 7.87 -1.74
N LEU A 56 -11.85 8.16 -0.65
CA LEU A 56 -11.97 7.22 0.48
C LEU A 56 -12.58 5.88 0.05
N VAL A 57 -13.71 5.92 -0.67
CA VAL A 57 -14.46 4.70 -1.03
C VAL A 57 -13.59 3.73 -1.84
N ILE A 58 -12.94 4.23 -2.88
CA ILE A 58 -12.08 3.40 -3.73
C ILE A 58 -10.83 2.92 -2.97
N ASN A 59 -10.30 3.72 -2.05
CA ASN A 59 -9.20 3.31 -1.17
C ASN A 59 -9.62 2.12 -0.28
N CYS A 60 -10.75 2.23 0.42
CA CYS A 60 -11.29 1.15 1.24
C CYS A 60 -11.57 -0.13 0.43
N CYS A 61 -12.15 -0.02 -0.77
CA CYS A 61 -12.44 -1.17 -1.63
C CYS A 61 -11.17 -1.92 -2.06
N SER A 62 -10.06 -1.22 -2.25
CA SER A 62 -8.82 -1.82 -2.75
C SER A 62 -7.89 -2.33 -1.64
N MET A 63 -8.08 -1.92 -0.38
CA MET A 63 -7.23 -2.37 0.73
C MET A 63 -7.22 -3.89 0.90
N ALA A 64 -8.41 -4.53 0.91
CA ALA A 64 -8.52 -5.96 1.10
C ALA A 64 -7.85 -6.76 -0.05
N PRO A 65 -8.10 -6.46 -1.34
CA PRO A 65 -7.37 -7.10 -2.45
C PRO A 65 -5.86 -6.93 -2.41
N ILE A 66 -5.36 -5.71 -2.12
CA ILE A 66 -3.91 -5.44 -2.04
C ILE A 66 -3.29 -6.28 -0.93
N THR A 67 -3.89 -6.24 0.27
CA THR A 67 -3.40 -6.95 1.44
C THR A 67 -3.43 -8.46 1.22
N ALA A 68 -4.53 -8.99 0.68
CA ALA A 68 -4.67 -10.41 0.36
C ALA A 68 -3.60 -10.87 -0.64
N SER A 69 -3.30 -10.06 -1.66
CA SER A 69 -2.23 -10.34 -2.60
C SER A 69 -0.86 -10.36 -1.92
N GLN A 70 -0.57 -9.42 -1.03
CA GLN A 70 0.72 -9.38 -0.33
C GLN A 70 0.93 -10.61 0.57
N PHE A 71 -0.03 -10.93 1.43
CA PHE A 71 0.08 -12.10 2.31
C PHE A 71 0.08 -13.42 1.53
N GLY A 72 -0.78 -13.55 0.51
CA GLY A 72 -0.86 -14.74 -0.32
C GLY A 72 0.42 -14.98 -1.11
N THR A 73 0.92 -13.97 -1.81
CA THR A 73 2.17 -14.08 -2.57
C THR A 73 3.37 -14.28 -1.65
N SER A 74 3.45 -13.62 -0.50
CA SER A 74 4.55 -13.84 0.46
C SER A 74 4.56 -15.29 0.90
N ARG A 75 3.42 -15.85 1.30
CA ARG A 75 3.31 -17.25 1.72
C ARG A 75 3.75 -18.22 0.63
N ILE A 76 3.35 -17.99 -0.62
CA ILE A 76 3.76 -18.82 -1.76
C ILE A 76 5.28 -18.77 -1.95
N LEU A 77 5.87 -17.58 -1.93
CA LEU A 77 7.33 -17.40 -2.09
C LEU A 77 8.11 -18.02 -0.92
N GLU A 78 7.65 -17.84 0.32
CA GLU A 78 8.24 -18.46 1.50
C GLU A 78 8.23 -19.99 1.39
N ASN A 79 7.08 -20.58 1.03
CA ASN A 79 6.96 -22.02 0.85
C ASN A 79 7.88 -22.54 -0.27
N ALA A 80 8.02 -21.80 -1.37
CA ALA A 80 8.91 -22.16 -2.47
C ALA A 80 10.39 -22.14 -2.03
N ILE A 81 10.81 -21.14 -1.25
CA ILE A 81 12.18 -21.04 -0.71
C ILE A 81 12.48 -22.22 0.21
N VAL A 82 11.54 -22.56 1.11
CA VAL A 82 11.69 -23.70 2.03
C VAL A 82 11.81 -25.01 1.27
N GLN A 83 10.96 -25.22 0.24
CA GLN A 83 11.03 -26.42 -0.61
C GLN A 83 12.35 -26.54 -1.37
N TYR A 84 12.90 -25.43 -1.85
CA TYR A 84 14.16 -25.42 -2.60
C TYR A 84 15.39 -25.60 -1.71
N THR A 85 15.40 -24.94 -0.54
CA THR A 85 16.58 -24.91 0.35
C THR A 85 16.61 -26.09 1.32
N GLY A 86 15.45 -26.72 1.59
CA GLY A 86 15.31 -27.78 2.59
C GLY A 86 15.50 -27.32 4.04
N ASN A 87 15.64 -26.00 4.26
CA ASN A 87 15.88 -25.38 5.56
C ASN A 87 14.77 -24.38 5.88
N ASP A 88 14.65 -24.04 7.16
CA ASP A 88 13.78 -22.94 7.61
C ASP A 88 14.15 -21.63 6.93
N ILE A 89 13.14 -20.79 6.73
CA ILE A 89 13.32 -19.52 6.04
C ILE A 89 14.20 -18.57 6.86
N THR A 90 15.26 -18.06 6.23
CA THR A 90 16.15 -17.06 6.84
C THR A 90 15.46 -15.70 6.92
N SER A 91 15.95 -14.81 7.79
CA SER A 91 15.43 -13.42 7.90
C SER A 91 15.50 -12.67 6.56
N VAL A 92 16.56 -12.92 5.78
CA VAL A 92 16.74 -12.37 4.43
C VAL A 92 15.72 -12.97 3.46
N GLY A 93 15.47 -14.29 3.55
CA GLY A 93 14.45 -14.97 2.77
C GLY A 93 13.05 -14.42 3.03
N ARG A 94 12.68 -14.18 4.30
CA ARG A 94 11.40 -13.55 4.68
C ARG A 94 11.27 -12.15 4.08
N PHE A 95 12.31 -11.33 4.21
CA PHE A 95 12.33 -9.99 3.63
C PHE A 95 12.21 -10.02 2.11
N ALA A 96 12.94 -10.91 1.43
CA ALA A 96 12.90 -11.05 -0.02
C ALA A 96 11.53 -11.52 -0.52
N SER A 97 10.91 -12.51 0.15
CA SER A 97 9.55 -12.97 -0.17
C SER A 97 8.53 -11.86 0.00
N ALA A 98 8.59 -11.14 1.13
CA ALA A 98 7.72 -10.00 1.41
C ALA A 98 7.88 -8.88 0.38
N ALA A 99 9.13 -8.53 0.04
CA ALA A 99 9.45 -7.53 -0.97
C ALA A 99 8.93 -7.92 -2.35
N GLY A 100 9.11 -9.19 -2.75
CA GLY A 100 8.57 -9.75 -3.98
C GLY A 100 7.04 -9.71 -4.03
N ALA A 101 6.39 -10.03 -2.91
CA ALA A 101 4.94 -9.94 -2.78
C ALA A 101 4.41 -8.50 -2.91
N GLY A 102 5.13 -7.53 -2.34
CA GLY A 102 4.88 -6.10 -2.53
C GLY A 102 4.87 -5.72 -4.01
N SER A 103 5.88 -6.17 -4.76
CA SER A 103 5.97 -5.92 -6.21
C SER A 103 4.75 -6.42 -6.99
N VAL A 104 4.23 -7.61 -6.63
CA VAL A 104 3.03 -8.16 -7.27
C VAL A 104 1.78 -7.35 -6.89
N SER A 105 1.66 -6.97 -5.62
CA SER A 105 0.52 -6.18 -5.14
C SER A 105 0.41 -4.80 -5.81
N ALA A 106 1.53 -4.23 -6.28
CA ALA A 106 1.55 -2.97 -7.01
C ALA A 106 0.75 -3.00 -8.32
N LEU A 107 0.55 -4.17 -8.93
CA LEU A 107 -0.29 -4.32 -10.12
C LEU A 107 -1.77 -4.04 -9.81
N ILE A 108 -2.20 -4.33 -8.58
CA ILE A 108 -3.55 -4.05 -8.07
C ILE A 108 -3.61 -2.61 -7.53
N GLY A 109 -2.56 -2.19 -6.81
CA GLY A 109 -2.48 -0.89 -6.16
C GLY A 109 -2.36 0.28 -7.15
N SER A 110 -1.52 0.15 -8.18
CA SER A 110 -1.24 1.24 -9.15
C SER A 110 -2.48 1.83 -9.81
N PRO A 111 -3.41 1.06 -10.42
CA PRO A 111 -4.61 1.62 -11.04
C PRO A 111 -5.55 2.27 -10.00
N THR A 112 -5.66 1.68 -8.81
CA THR A 112 -6.44 2.24 -7.69
C THR A 112 -5.92 3.62 -7.30
N GLU A 113 -4.62 3.74 -7.05
CA GLU A 113 -4.00 4.99 -6.61
C GLU A 113 -4.13 6.08 -7.68
N LEU A 114 -4.00 5.70 -8.96
CA LEU A 114 -4.22 6.62 -10.07
C LEU A 114 -5.65 7.19 -10.06
N ILE A 115 -6.67 6.35 -9.84
CA ILE A 115 -8.08 6.81 -9.73
C ILE A 115 -8.24 7.75 -8.52
N ILE A 116 -7.65 7.41 -7.36
CA ILE A 116 -7.70 8.25 -6.15
C ILE A 116 -7.13 9.64 -6.42
N ILE A 117 -5.93 9.70 -7.00
CA ILE A 117 -5.24 10.96 -7.29
C ILE A 117 -6.09 11.83 -8.24
N GLN A 118 -6.62 11.24 -9.31
CA GLN A 118 -7.44 11.99 -10.26
C GLN A 118 -8.76 12.44 -9.66
N GLN A 119 -9.39 11.62 -8.82
CA GLN A 119 -10.60 12.00 -8.10
C GLN A 119 -10.34 13.17 -7.12
N GLN A 120 -9.23 13.14 -6.39
CA GLN A 120 -8.85 14.21 -5.46
C GLN A 120 -8.49 15.52 -6.17
N LYS A 121 -7.89 15.41 -7.37
CA LYS A 121 -7.52 16.55 -8.20
C LYS A 121 -8.72 17.20 -8.89
N ASN A 122 -9.60 16.39 -9.46
CA ASN A 122 -10.76 16.87 -10.23
C ASN A 122 -11.99 17.14 -9.35
N LEU A 123 -11.97 16.68 -8.10
CA LEU A 123 -13.10 16.74 -7.15
C LEU A 123 -14.39 16.09 -7.69
N THR A 124 -14.24 15.10 -8.57
CA THR A 124 -15.34 14.42 -9.27
C THR A 124 -15.98 13.31 -8.42
N PRO A 125 -17.26 12.98 -8.65
CA PRO A 125 -17.86 11.77 -8.12
C PRO A 125 -17.12 10.51 -8.62
N LEU A 126 -17.06 9.46 -7.78
CA LEU A 126 -16.31 8.24 -8.11
C LEU A 126 -16.84 7.58 -9.40
N ALA A 127 -18.16 7.46 -9.55
CA ALA A 127 -18.75 6.85 -10.74
C ALA A 127 -18.38 7.57 -12.04
N THR A 128 -18.33 8.90 -11.99
CA THR A 128 -17.90 9.72 -13.13
C THR A 128 -16.43 9.51 -13.44
N GLU A 129 -15.57 9.49 -12.42
CA GLU A 129 -14.13 9.32 -12.62
C GLU A 129 -13.79 7.90 -13.09
N VAL A 130 -14.42 6.87 -12.55
CA VAL A 130 -14.24 5.47 -12.98
C VAL A 130 -14.72 5.29 -14.43
N ARG A 131 -15.89 5.85 -14.78
CA ARG A 131 -16.35 5.81 -16.17
C ARG A 131 -15.37 6.51 -17.11
N ARG A 132 -14.88 7.68 -16.71
CA ARG A 132 -13.87 8.46 -17.46
C ARG A 132 -12.55 7.70 -17.55
N PHE A 133 -12.17 6.98 -16.49
CA PHE A 133 -10.99 6.15 -16.42
C PHE A 133 -11.02 5.09 -17.51
N PHE A 134 -12.10 4.30 -17.56
CA PHE A 134 -12.25 3.25 -18.57
C PHE A 134 -12.53 3.76 -19.98
N SER A 135 -13.11 4.95 -20.15
CA SER A 135 -13.42 5.49 -21.48
C SER A 135 -12.25 6.23 -22.14
N THR A 136 -11.33 6.78 -21.35
CA THR A 136 -10.33 7.73 -21.85
C THR A 136 -8.89 7.25 -21.69
N TYR A 137 -8.59 6.42 -20.69
CA TYR A 137 -7.23 5.93 -20.48
C TYR A 137 -6.98 4.69 -21.33
N SER A 138 -5.85 4.68 -22.05
CA SER A 138 -5.37 3.47 -22.70
C SER A 138 -4.81 2.49 -21.66
N ALA A 139 -4.68 1.21 -22.02
CA ALA A 139 -4.08 0.20 -21.14
C ALA A 139 -2.67 0.58 -20.64
N HIS A 140 -1.90 1.32 -21.45
CA HIS A 140 -0.57 1.81 -21.06
C HIS A 140 -0.64 2.92 -20.00
N SER A 141 -1.69 3.74 -20.05
CA SER A 141 -1.93 4.92 -19.21
C SER A 141 -2.34 4.54 -17.80
N ILE A 142 -3.07 3.43 -17.67
CA ILE A 142 -3.51 2.84 -16.40
C ILE A 142 -2.32 2.44 -15.52
N TYR A 143 -1.22 2.02 -16.15
CA TYR A 143 0.03 1.64 -15.47
C TYR A 143 1.09 2.74 -15.48
N ARG A 144 0.71 3.99 -15.75
CA ARG A 144 1.63 5.11 -15.64
C ARG A 144 2.08 5.27 -14.19
N GLY A 145 3.40 5.26 -13.97
CA GLY A 145 3.96 5.28 -12.62
C GLY A 145 3.99 3.92 -11.93
N LEU A 146 3.75 2.81 -12.65
CA LEU A 146 3.86 1.46 -12.11
C LEU A 146 5.27 1.16 -11.56
N ALA A 147 6.34 1.53 -12.28
CA ALA A 147 7.71 1.28 -11.83
C ALA A 147 8.03 1.89 -10.44
N PRO A 148 7.77 3.19 -10.18
CA PRO A 148 7.94 3.72 -8.83
C PRO A 148 6.88 3.18 -7.85
N CYS A 149 5.69 2.78 -8.30
CA CYS A 149 4.70 2.10 -7.45
C CYS A 149 5.22 0.75 -6.95
N ILE A 150 5.84 -0.05 -7.82
CA ILE A 150 6.51 -1.31 -7.48
C ILE A 150 7.56 -1.05 -6.42
N GLY A 151 8.49 -0.12 -6.66
CA GLY A 151 9.54 0.19 -5.68
C GLY A 151 9.00 0.60 -4.31
N ARG A 152 7.92 1.41 -4.27
CA ARG A 152 7.22 1.78 -3.03
C ARG A 152 6.64 0.55 -2.32
N GLU A 153 5.87 -0.28 -3.03
CA GLU A 153 5.23 -1.46 -2.44
C GLU A 153 6.23 -2.55 -2.02
N THR A 154 7.30 -2.75 -2.77
CA THR A 154 8.41 -3.64 -2.42
C THR A 154 9.01 -3.26 -1.07
N LEU A 155 9.31 -1.97 -0.87
CA LEU A 155 9.91 -1.49 0.37
C LEU A 155 8.92 -1.47 1.53
N TYR A 156 7.66 -1.12 1.25
CA TYR A 156 6.58 -1.15 2.24
C TYR A 156 6.33 -2.58 2.75
N ALA A 157 6.07 -3.52 1.85
CA ALA A 157 5.82 -4.92 2.20
C ALA A 157 7.06 -5.57 2.84
N GLY A 158 8.27 -5.30 2.32
CA GLY A 158 9.51 -5.77 2.92
C GLY A 158 9.71 -5.27 4.36
N GLY A 159 9.38 -4.00 4.63
CA GLY A 159 9.40 -3.45 5.99
C GLY A 159 8.33 -4.09 6.89
N TYR A 160 7.09 -4.14 6.42
CA TYR A 160 5.96 -4.59 7.22
C TYR A 160 5.92 -6.11 7.46
N LEU A 161 6.05 -6.92 6.40
CA LEU A 161 5.97 -8.38 6.46
C LEU A 161 7.34 -9.05 6.68
N GLY A 162 8.44 -8.37 6.35
CA GLY A 162 9.80 -8.90 6.51
C GLY A 162 10.48 -8.40 7.78
N LEU A 163 10.68 -7.08 7.88
CA LEU A 163 11.48 -6.48 8.96
C LEU A 163 10.76 -6.50 10.31
N CYS A 164 9.46 -6.18 10.38
CA CYS A 164 8.72 -6.16 11.65
C CYS A 164 8.77 -7.51 12.39
N PRO A 165 8.49 -8.68 11.75
CA PRO A 165 8.57 -9.97 12.43
C PRO A 165 9.99 -10.32 12.88
N VAL A 166 11.00 -10.00 12.08
CA VAL A 166 12.41 -10.25 12.46
C VAL A 166 12.80 -9.44 13.69
N LEU A 167 12.44 -8.16 13.74
CA LEU A 167 12.69 -7.32 14.90
C LEU A 167 11.90 -7.79 16.14
N TYR A 168 10.66 -8.23 15.93
CA TYR A 168 9.85 -8.82 17.00
C TYR A 168 10.53 -10.06 17.59
N ASP A 169 10.98 -10.99 16.76
CA ASP A 169 11.66 -12.22 17.20
C ASP A 169 12.96 -11.90 17.96
N ILE A 170 13.74 -10.92 17.49
CA ILE A 170 14.97 -10.46 18.18
C ILE A 170 14.65 -9.86 19.56
N LEU A 171 13.60 -9.04 19.67
CA LEU A 171 13.20 -8.44 20.95
C LEU A 171 12.66 -9.49 21.92
N ARG A 172 11.91 -10.48 21.41
CA ARG A 172 11.45 -11.62 22.22
C ARG A 172 12.59 -12.50 22.71
N ALA A 173 13.63 -12.70 21.90
CA ALA A 173 14.83 -13.42 22.30
C ALA A 173 15.63 -12.69 23.40
N LYS A 174 15.46 -11.36 23.51
CA LYS A 174 16.02 -10.53 24.59
C LYS A 174 15.09 -10.37 25.80
N GLU A 175 14.08 -11.24 25.92
CA GLU A 175 13.13 -11.28 27.04
C GLU A 175 12.28 -10.02 27.24
N TYR A 176 12.12 -9.18 26.21
CA TYR A 176 11.16 -8.07 26.26
C TYR A 176 9.71 -8.59 26.31
N SER A 177 8.83 -7.84 26.99
CA SER A 177 7.39 -8.14 27.01
C SER A 177 6.80 -8.18 25.60
N THR A 178 5.77 -9.01 25.38
CA THR A 178 5.13 -9.15 24.07
C THR A 178 4.63 -7.80 23.55
N SER A 179 4.03 -6.99 24.41
CA SER A 179 3.52 -5.66 24.06
C SER A 179 4.63 -4.70 23.64
N SER A 180 5.72 -4.63 24.41
CA SER A 180 6.86 -3.78 24.04
C SER A 180 7.53 -4.24 22.75
N ALA A 181 7.66 -5.54 22.54
CA ALA A 181 8.24 -6.10 21.33
C ALA A 181 7.41 -5.73 20.09
N MET A 182 6.08 -5.86 20.17
CA MET A 182 5.15 -5.48 19.10
C MET A 182 5.21 -3.97 18.79
N ILE A 183 5.19 -3.13 19.82
CA ILE A 183 5.21 -1.67 19.65
C ILE A 183 6.53 -1.23 19.01
N VAL A 184 7.67 -1.68 19.55
CA VAL A 184 8.99 -1.26 19.05
C VAL A 184 9.25 -1.80 17.65
N SER A 185 8.95 -3.08 17.38
CA SER A 185 9.14 -3.64 16.04
C SER A 185 8.25 -2.96 15.00
N GLY A 186 7.00 -2.66 15.37
CA GLY A 186 6.06 -1.93 14.51
C GLY A 186 6.50 -0.50 14.22
N ILE A 187 6.96 0.24 15.23
CA ILE A 187 7.47 1.61 15.03
C ILE A 187 8.71 1.61 14.15
N VAL A 188 9.71 0.77 14.45
CA VAL A 188 10.97 0.74 13.70
C VAL A 188 10.74 0.27 12.27
N GLY A 189 9.96 -0.79 12.08
CA GLY A 189 9.62 -1.30 10.75
C GLY A 189 8.77 -0.31 9.94
N GLY A 190 7.82 0.37 10.58
CA GLY A 190 7.00 1.41 9.96
C GLY A 190 7.79 2.66 9.56
N VAL A 191 8.73 3.12 10.41
CA VAL A 191 9.64 4.23 10.09
C VAL A 191 10.55 3.86 8.92
N PHE A 192 11.14 2.65 8.94
CA PHE A 192 11.95 2.15 7.83
C PHE A 192 11.15 2.09 6.53
N ALA A 193 9.97 1.43 6.56
CA ALA A 193 9.09 1.29 5.40
C ALA A 193 8.71 2.66 4.83
N SER A 194 8.35 3.60 5.70
CA SER A 194 7.96 4.96 5.31
C SER A 194 9.13 5.72 4.71
N ALA A 195 10.28 5.77 5.39
CA ALA A 195 11.45 6.52 4.92
C ALA A 195 12.01 5.97 3.60
N ALA A 196 12.09 4.64 3.47
CA ALA A 196 12.61 4.00 2.27
C ALA A 196 11.66 4.15 1.07
N SER A 197 10.34 4.03 1.29
CA SER A 197 9.35 4.10 0.20
C SER A 197 8.98 5.54 -0.21
N HIS A 198 9.25 6.55 0.63
CA HIS A 198 8.82 7.93 0.39
C HIS A 198 9.32 8.57 -0.92
N PRO A 199 10.59 8.39 -1.34
CA PRO A 199 11.07 8.94 -2.61
C PRO A 199 10.32 8.35 -3.81
N PHE A 200 10.08 7.04 -3.78
CA PHE A 200 9.31 6.34 -4.82
C PHE A 200 7.86 6.80 -4.86
N ASP A 201 7.23 6.96 -3.70
CA ASP A 201 5.87 7.49 -3.60
C ASP A 201 5.77 8.90 -4.20
N THR A 202 6.75 9.77 -3.94
CA THR A 202 6.76 11.13 -4.49
C THR A 202 6.87 11.12 -6.03
N VAL A 203 7.76 10.29 -6.59
CA VAL A 203 7.89 10.15 -8.05
C VAL A 203 6.61 9.59 -8.65
N LYS A 204 6.04 8.54 -8.05
CA LYS A 204 4.79 7.92 -8.45
C LYS A 204 3.64 8.93 -8.48
N THR A 205 3.40 9.65 -7.38
CA THR A 205 2.29 10.63 -7.29
C THR A 205 2.43 11.71 -8.36
N ARG A 206 3.64 12.23 -8.59
CA ARG A 206 3.89 13.22 -9.66
C ARG A 206 3.63 12.68 -11.06
N MET A 207 4.00 11.42 -11.31
CA MET A 207 3.76 10.77 -12.61
C MET A 207 2.26 10.52 -12.86
N GLN A 208 1.56 10.01 -11.84
CA GLN A 208 0.13 9.68 -11.88
C GLN A 208 -0.73 10.95 -11.97
N ALA A 209 -0.40 12.02 -11.23
CA ALA A 209 -1.11 13.29 -11.33
C ALA A 209 -1.00 13.97 -12.71
N ARG A 210 0.08 13.67 -13.46
CA ARG A 210 0.31 14.17 -14.83
C ARG A 210 -0.29 13.28 -15.91
N ALA A 211 -0.85 12.11 -15.59
CA ALA A 211 -1.38 11.15 -16.57
C ALA A 211 -2.36 11.81 -17.55
N TRP A 212 -3.21 12.73 -17.07
CA TRP A 212 -4.17 13.45 -17.89
C TRP A 212 -3.54 14.37 -18.95
N ARG A 213 -2.37 14.99 -18.69
CA ARG A 213 -1.75 15.95 -19.62
C ARG A 213 -1.16 15.29 -20.87
N CYS A 214 -0.90 13.98 -20.82
CA CYS A 214 -0.31 13.27 -21.94
C CYS A 214 -1.35 12.72 -22.92
N GLU A 215 -2.63 12.70 -22.58
CA GLU A 215 -3.67 12.00 -23.36
C GLU A 215 -4.98 12.77 -23.55
N GLY A 216 -5.21 13.87 -22.83
CA GLY A 216 -6.27 14.81 -23.19
C GLY A 216 -5.85 15.68 -24.37
N PRO A 217 -6.80 16.16 -25.22
CA PRO A 217 -6.48 17.19 -26.19
C PRO A 217 -5.84 18.36 -25.47
N THR A 218 -4.73 18.82 -26.01
CA THR A 218 -3.88 19.89 -25.49
C THR A 218 -4.75 21.09 -25.10
N LEU A 219 -5.09 21.23 -23.81
CA LEU A 219 -5.75 22.42 -23.26
C LEU A 219 -4.80 23.64 -23.23
N ALA A 220 -3.70 23.60 -23.97
CA ALA A 220 -2.78 24.71 -24.20
C ALA A 220 -3.24 25.63 -25.35
N ALA A 221 -4.45 25.46 -25.89
CA ALA A 221 -5.01 26.32 -26.95
C ALA A 221 -6.09 27.30 -26.45
N ARG A 222 -6.20 27.54 -25.13
CA ARG A 222 -7.16 28.51 -24.55
C ARG A 222 -6.55 29.35 -23.42
N ALA A 223 -5.44 30.00 -23.70
CA ALA A 223 -4.97 31.18 -22.97
C ALA A 223 -4.36 32.15 -23.98
#